data_AF-A0A1G6KAU1-F1
#
_entry.id   AF-A0A1G6KAU1-F1
#
_cell.length_a   1.000
_cell.length_b   1.000
_cell.length_c   1.000
_cell.angle_alpha   90.00
_cell.angle_beta   90.00
_cell.angle_gamma   90.00
#
_symmetry.space_group_name_H-M   'P 1'
#
loop_
_entity.id
_entity.type
_entity.pdbx_description
1 polymer ?
#
loop_
_entity_poly.entity_id
_entity_poly.type
_entity_poly.pdbx_seq_one_letter_code
_entity_poly.pdbx_strand_id
1 'polypeptide(L)'
;MKRDFNQAKNVFKYLEGRYGKIKKHSMNDDITLAKDMSSNHSLEELYMIKRRIQAHLSHNGENDYINNHLQPSMLSYFVALSTFSISAVTLGWNWLQILAEQNIQLNLDDLEHEEANEILRMIDPSSLFSVAGTVIIVLFTLLFFFGFTVYSIKSKKVLRNAHYEILVIEAITISEKNKNG
;
A
#
# COMPACT_ATOMS: atom_id res chain seq x y z
N MET A 1 17.79 33.42 -3.71
CA MET A 1 17.09 34.12 -2.62
C MET A 1 16.62 33.07 -1.61
N LYS A 2 17.27 32.95 -0.44
CA LYS A 2 16.87 32.00 0.62
C LYS A 2 15.50 32.44 1.13
N ARG A 3 14.43 31.68 0.85
CA ARG A 3 13.09 31.97 1.42
C ARG A 3 13.20 31.95 2.94
N ASP A 4 12.56 32.90 3.59
CA ASP A 4 12.40 32.88 5.04
C ASP A 4 11.53 31.68 5.43
N PHE A 5 11.97 30.88 6.40
CA PHE A 5 11.25 29.69 6.86
C PHE A 5 9.84 30.06 7.34
N ASN A 6 9.68 31.25 7.92
CA ASN A 6 8.39 31.75 8.38
C ASN A 6 7.37 31.93 7.26
N GLN A 7 7.83 32.08 6.01
CA GLN A 7 6.98 32.25 4.81
C GLN A 7 6.76 30.94 4.03
N ALA A 8 7.31 29.82 4.50
CA ALA A 8 7.18 28.53 3.82
C ALA A 8 5.86 27.83 4.19
N LYS A 9 4.91 27.80 3.24
CA LYS A 9 3.66 27.02 3.36
C LYS A 9 3.88 25.50 3.46
N ASN A 10 5.02 25.00 2.96
CA ASN A 10 5.37 23.58 3.02
C ASN A 10 6.84 23.44 3.44
N VAL A 11 7.04 22.80 4.60
CA VAL A 11 8.36 22.62 5.21
C VAL A 11 9.29 21.75 4.37
N PHE A 12 8.80 20.67 3.77
CA PHE A 12 9.60 19.80 2.91
C PHE A 12 10.06 20.50 1.63
N LYS A 13 9.18 21.30 1.00
CA LYS A 13 9.58 22.12 -0.17
C LYS A 13 10.62 23.18 0.20
N TYR A 14 10.54 23.73 1.40
CA TYR A 14 11.54 24.67 1.90
C TYR A 14 12.91 23.99 2.09
N LEU A 15 12.94 22.85 2.79
CA LEU A 15 14.16 22.08 3.02
C LEU A 15 14.77 21.60 1.69
N GLU A 16 13.95 21.08 0.77
CA GLU A 16 14.39 20.69 -0.58
C GLU A 16 14.97 21.86 -1.38
N GLY A 17 14.37 23.05 -1.26
CA GLY A 17 14.84 24.24 -1.98
C GLY A 17 16.13 24.82 -1.41
N ARG A 18 16.38 24.65 -0.11
CA ARG A 18 17.56 25.21 0.57
C ARG A 18 18.76 24.26 0.61
N TYR A 19 18.51 22.97 0.80
CA TYR A 19 19.55 21.95 1.00
C TYR A 19 19.60 20.91 -0.13
N GLY A 20 18.71 21.02 -1.12
CA GLY A 20 18.61 20.06 -2.21
C GLY A 20 17.73 18.86 -1.87
N LYS A 21 17.47 18.01 -2.87
CA LYS A 21 16.68 16.80 -2.69
C LYS A 21 17.53 15.73 -2.04
N ILE A 22 17.10 15.27 -0.86
CA ILE A 22 17.69 14.11 -0.20
C ILE A 22 17.50 12.88 -1.10
N LYS A 23 18.59 12.43 -1.72
CA LYS A 23 18.64 11.18 -2.50
C LYS A 23 19.95 10.48 -2.21
N LYS A 24 19.88 9.32 -1.54
CA LYS A 24 21.02 8.40 -1.30
C LYS A 24 22.25 9.13 -0.75
N HIS A 25 22.11 9.77 0.39
CA HIS A 25 23.23 10.38 1.10
C HIS A 25 24.02 9.30 1.84
N SER A 26 25.35 9.44 1.85
CA SER A 26 26.18 8.72 2.79
C SER A 26 25.98 9.31 4.20
N MET A 27 26.29 8.54 5.25
CA MET A 27 26.18 9.02 6.63
C MET A 27 26.99 10.33 6.86
N ASN A 28 28.09 10.53 6.13
CA ASN A 28 28.88 11.76 6.19
C ASN A 28 28.15 12.96 5.57
N ASP A 29 27.39 12.73 4.49
CA ASP A 29 26.59 13.77 3.86
C ASP A 29 25.45 14.19 4.79
N ASP A 30 24.80 13.23 5.47
CA ASP A 30 23.75 13.51 6.45
C ASP A 30 24.27 14.32 7.63
N ILE A 31 25.44 13.98 8.16
CA ILE A 31 26.10 14.75 9.22
C ILE A 31 26.40 16.18 8.75
N THR A 32 26.90 16.33 7.52
CA THR A 32 27.20 17.65 6.95
C THR A 32 25.93 18.47 6.78
N LEU A 33 24.86 17.84 6.29
CA LEU A 33 23.56 18.47 6.09
C LEU A 33 22.93 18.90 7.43
N ALA A 34 23.03 18.08 8.47
CA ALA A 34 22.55 18.41 9.81
C ALA A 34 23.35 19.58 10.41
N LYS A 35 24.67 19.61 10.22
CA LYS A 35 25.52 20.76 10.62
C LYS A 35 25.12 22.02 9.87
N ASP A 36 24.91 21.92 8.56
CA ASP A 36 24.45 23.04 7.74
C ASP A 36 23.07 23.52 8.20
N MET A 37 22.15 22.62 8.53
CA MET A 37 20.84 22.99 9.08
C MET A 37 20.96 23.71 10.42
N SER A 38 21.84 23.23 11.31
CA SER A 38 22.07 23.82 12.63
C SER A 38 22.70 25.21 12.58
N SER A 39 23.60 25.45 11.61
CA SER A 39 24.26 26.75 11.43
C SER A 39 23.37 27.77 10.72
N ASN A 40 22.39 27.32 9.93
CA ASN A 40 21.54 28.17 9.11
C ASN A 40 20.22 28.58 9.77
N HIS A 41 19.89 28.02 10.94
CA HIS A 41 18.62 28.25 11.64
C HIS A 41 18.86 28.46 13.12
N SER A 42 17.99 29.26 13.75
CA SER A 42 17.97 29.34 15.20
C SER A 42 17.41 28.04 15.81
N LEU A 43 17.72 27.79 17.08
CA LEU A 43 17.18 26.64 17.80
C LEU A 43 15.64 26.63 17.80
N GLU A 44 15.02 27.80 17.96
CA GLU A 44 13.56 27.96 17.88
C GLU A 44 13.01 27.63 16.49
N GLU A 45 13.69 28.05 15.43
CA GLU A 45 13.33 27.71 14.05
C GLU A 45 13.41 26.20 13.80
N LEU A 46 14.44 25.52 14.30
CA LEU A 46 14.58 24.07 14.19
C LEU A 46 13.43 23.34 14.90
N TYR A 47 13.04 23.79 16.10
CA TYR A 47 11.88 23.25 16.81
C TYR A 47 10.56 23.50 16.05
N MET A 48 10.39 24.66 15.42
CA MET A 48 9.24 24.93 14.57
C MET A 48 9.22 24.05 13.31
N ILE A 49 10.38 23.83 12.67
CA ILE A 49 10.54 22.92 11.54
C ILE A 49 10.11 21.50 11.96
N LYS A 50 10.65 21.00 13.08
CA LYS A 50 10.30 19.68 13.63
C LYS A 50 8.80 19.53 13.84
N ARG A 51 8.16 20.50 14.52
CA ARG A 51 6.72 20.47 14.77
C ARG A 51 5.89 20.44 13.49
N ARG A 52 6.30 21.20 12.46
CA ARG A 52 5.61 21.22 11.15
C ARG A 52 5.79 19.91 10.38
N ILE A 53 6.97 19.28 10.47
CA ILE A 53 7.22 17.95 9.88
C ILE A 53 6.31 16.92 10.56
N GLN A 54 6.30 16.87 11.89
CA GLN A 54 5.46 15.94 12.66
C GLN A 54 3.97 16.12 12.41
N ALA A 55 3.51 17.37 12.33
CA ALA A 55 2.12 17.67 11.97
C ALA A 55 1.78 17.17 10.55
N HIS A 56 2.70 17.28 9.59
CA HIS A 56 2.48 16.76 8.25
C HIS A 56 2.48 15.24 8.19
N LEU A 57 3.40 14.58 8.91
CA LEU A 57 3.46 13.11 9.00
C LEU A 57 2.20 12.54 9.63
N SER A 58 1.75 13.14 10.74
CA SER A 58 0.51 12.74 11.42
C SER A 58 -0.73 12.99 10.57
N HIS A 59 -0.85 14.18 9.93
CA HIS A 59 -2.00 14.50 9.08
C HIS A 59 -2.11 13.58 7.85
N ASN A 60 -0.98 13.19 7.25
CA ASN A 60 -0.97 12.27 6.12
C ASN A 60 -1.16 10.79 6.53
N GLY A 61 -1.33 10.49 7.82
CA GLY A 61 -1.40 9.13 8.34
C GLY A 61 -0.11 8.34 8.10
N GLU A 62 1.03 9.03 7.94
CA GLU A 62 2.35 8.40 7.74
C GLU A 62 2.89 7.80 9.05
N ASN A 63 2.25 8.10 10.18
CA ASN A 63 2.47 7.44 11.47
C ASN A 63 1.53 6.24 11.71
N ASP A 64 0.51 6.04 10.87
CA ASP A 64 -0.48 4.99 11.10
C ASP A 64 0.08 3.61 10.70
N TYR A 65 -0.06 2.65 11.61
CA TYR A 65 0.41 1.27 11.41
C TYR A 65 -0.13 0.65 10.12
N ILE A 66 -1.42 0.86 9.82
CA ILE A 66 -2.08 0.32 8.63
C ILE A 66 -1.50 0.90 7.34
N ASN A 67 -1.11 2.18 7.35
CA ASN A 67 -0.52 2.85 6.19
C ASN A 67 0.93 2.41 5.94
N ASN A 68 1.67 2.09 7.01
CA ASN A 68 3.07 1.67 6.92
C ASN A 68 3.22 0.15 6.70
N HIS A 69 2.25 -0.65 7.14
CA HIS A 69 2.18 -2.10 6.94
C HIS A 69 1.09 -2.48 5.93
N LEU A 70 0.96 -1.71 4.86
CA LEU A 70 0.01 -1.98 3.78
C LEU A 70 0.25 -3.37 3.13
N GLN A 71 1.49 -3.88 3.15
CA GLN A 71 1.84 -5.20 2.60
C GLN A 71 1.10 -6.36 3.30
N PRO A 72 1.23 -6.55 4.63
CA PRO A 72 0.43 -7.53 5.36
C PRO A 72 -1.08 -7.36 5.17
N SER A 73 -1.58 -6.12 5.19
CA SER A 73 -3.01 -5.84 5.04
C SER A 73 -3.53 -6.16 3.63
N MET A 74 -2.79 -5.82 2.57
CA MET A 74 -3.20 -6.17 1.21
C MET A 74 -3.14 -7.67 0.99
N LEU A 75 -2.13 -8.36 1.52
CA LEU A 75 -2.03 -9.81 1.44
C LEU A 75 -3.24 -10.49 2.09
N SER A 76 -3.68 -10.03 3.27
CA SER A 76 -4.86 -10.59 3.92
C SER A 76 -6.15 -10.33 3.14
N TYR A 77 -6.30 -9.13 2.54
CA TYR A 77 -7.41 -8.86 1.63
C TYR A 77 -7.39 -9.78 0.39
N PHE A 78 -6.22 -10.03 -0.19
CA PHE A 78 -6.09 -10.95 -1.31
C PHE A 78 -6.51 -12.37 -0.92
N VAL A 79 -6.01 -12.89 0.21
CA VAL A 79 -6.39 -14.23 0.69
C VAL A 79 -7.89 -14.33 0.93
N ALA A 80 -8.51 -13.30 1.53
CA ALA A 80 -9.95 -13.26 1.79
C ALA A 80 -10.77 -13.26 0.49
N LEU A 81 -10.41 -12.40 -0.47
CA LEU A 81 -11.08 -12.34 -1.77
C LEU A 81 -10.93 -13.64 -2.58
N SER A 82 -9.75 -14.27 -2.54
CA SER A 82 -9.52 -15.55 -3.25
C SER A 82 -10.40 -16.63 -2.67
N THR A 83 -10.43 -16.73 -1.34
CA THR A 83 -11.27 -17.68 -0.61
C THR A 83 -12.74 -17.46 -0.96
N PHE A 84 -13.21 -16.21 -0.90
CA PHE A 84 -14.59 -15.87 -1.25
C PHE A 84 -14.93 -16.24 -2.69
N SER A 85 -14.04 -15.95 -3.65
CA SER A 85 -14.26 -16.23 -5.07
C SER A 85 -14.33 -17.73 -5.34
N ILE A 86 -13.42 -18.52 -4.74
CA ILE A 86 -13.44 -19.99 -4.83
C ILE A 86 -14.73 -20.53 -4.22
N SER A 87 -15.11 -20.07 -3.01
CA SER A 87 -16.35 -20.49 -2.37
C SER A 87 -17.58 -20.15 -3.20
N ALA A 88 -17.64 -18.96 -3.82
CA ALA A 88 -18.76 -18.56 -4.67
C ALA A 88 -18.88 -19.44 -5.92
N VAL A 89 -17.76 -19.78 -6.58
CA VAL A 89 -17.76 -20.70 -7.73
C VAL A 89 -18.23 -22.09 -7.30
N THR A 90 -17.71 -22.62 -6.19
CA THR A 90 -18.11 -23.93 -5.68
C THR A 90 -19.59 -24.00 -5.30
N LEU A 91 -20.11 -22.98 -4.59
CA LEU A 91 -21.53 -22.92 -4.23
C LEU A 91 -22.43 -22.78 -5.46
N GLY A 92 -22.03 -21.93 -6.42
CA GLY A 92 -22.77 -21.77 -7.68
C GLY A 92 -22.81 -23.06 -8.49
N TRP A 93 -21.69 -23.79 -8.55
CA TRP A 93 -21.62 -25.09 -9.22
C TRP A 93 -22.50 -26.14 -8.54
N ASN A 94 -22.42 -26.27 -7.21
CA ASN A 94 -23.26 -27.21 -6.47
C ASN A 94 -24.75 -26.89 -6.65
N TRP A 95 -25.12 -25.60 -6.68
CA TRP A 95 -26.50 -25.18 -6.92
C TRP A 95 -26.97 -25.56 -8.33
N LEU A 96 -26.13 -25.37 -9.36
CA LEU A 96 -26.43 -25.81 -10.73
C LEU A 96 -26.60 -27.33 -10.83
N GLN A 97 -25.75 -28.10 -10.14
CA GLN A 97 -25.90 -29.57 -10.08
C GLN A 97 -27.24 -29.97 -9.46
N ILE A 98 -27.61 -29.37 -8.33
CA ILE A 98 -28.89 -29.66 -7.67
C ILE A 98 -30.07 -29.32 -8.60
N LEU A 99 -30.05 -28.18 -9.29
CA LEU A 99 -31.10 -27.81 -10.24
C LEU A 99 -31.16 -28.77 -11.43
N ALA A 100 -30.01 -29.20 -11.94
CA ALA A 100 -29.96 -30.17 -13.03
C ALA A 100 -30.49 -31.54 -12.59
N GLU A 101 -30.08 -32.03 -11.42
CA GLU A 101 -30.60 -33.26 -10.82
C GLU A 101 -32.11 -33.19 -10.59
N GLN A 102 -32.63 -32.07 -10.08
CA GLN A 102 -34.08 -31.87 -9.88
C GLN A 102 -34.85 -31.83 -11.20
N ASN A 103 -34.35 -31.12 -12.21
CA ASN A 103 -35.00 -31.07 -13.54
C ASN A 103 -34.99 -32.42 -14.25
N ILE A 104 -33.89 -33.19 -14.10
CA ILE A 104 -33.83 -34.57 -14.59
C ILE A 104 -34.87 -35.41 -13.86
N GLN A 105 -34.90 -35.37 -12.51
CA GLN A 105 -35.85 -36.14 -11.71
C GLN A 105 -37.32 -35.83 -12.03
N LEU A 106 -37.63 -34.58 -12.35
CA LEU A 106 -39.00 -34.16 -12.70
C LEU A 106 -39.44 -34.56 -14.11
N ASN A 107 -38.51 -34.82 -15.04
CA ASN A 107 -38.78 -35.22 -16.42
C ASN A 107 -38.46 -36.70 -16.70
N LEU A 108 -38.30 -37.50 -15.64
CA LEU A 108 -37.92 -38.91 -15.70
C LEU A 108 -38.94 -39.85 -16.36
N ASP A 109 -40.18 -39.38 -16.58
CA ASP A 109 -41.18 -40.18 -17.30
C ASP A 109 -40.92 -40.23 -18.83
N ASP A 110 -40.05 -39.36 -19.38
CA ASP A 110 -39.76 -39.27 -20.82
C ASP A 110 -38.28 -39.49 -21.21
N LEU A 111 -37.35 -39.63 -20.26
CA LEU A 111 -35.89 -39.76 -20.50
C LEU A 111 -35.31 -41.00 -19.81
N GLU A 112 -34.66 -41.89 -20.57
CA GLU A 112 -33.88 -43.00 -20.01
C GLU A 112 -32.74 -42.44 -19.13
N HIS A 113 -32.56 -42.98 -17.93
CA HIS A 113 -31.58 -42.52 -16.93
C HIS A 113 -30.13 -42.36 -17.47
N GLU A 114 -29.81 -43.05 -18.56
CA GLU A 114 -28.49 -43.04 -19.20
C GLU A 114 -28.24 -41.72 -19.95
N GLU A 115 -29.23 -41.17 -20.66
CA GLU A 115 -29.11 -39.91 -21.41
C GLU A 115 -28.99 -38.69 -20.47
N ALA A 116 -29.72 -38.70 -19.35
CA ALA A 116 -29.63 -37.63 -18.36
C ALA A 116 -28.25 -37.55 -17.68
N ASN A 117 -27.63 -38.71 -17.44
CA ASN A 117 -26.29 -38.79 -16.86
C ASN A 117 -25.21 -38.38 -17.88
N GLU A 118 -25.43 -38.61 -19.17
CA GLU A 118 -24.59 -38.08 -20.25
C GLU A 118 -24.70 -36.55 -20.37
N ILE A 119 -25.89 -35.96 -20.26
CA ILE A 119 -26.07 -34.49 -20.30
C ILE A 119 -25.34 -33.81 -19.13
N LEU A 120 -25.44 -34.37 -17.91
CA LEU A 120 -24.69 -33.89 -16.74
C LEU A 120 -23.17 -34.02 -16.92
N ARG A 121 -22.70 -35.08 -17.59
CA ARG A 121 -21.28 -35.30 -17.90
C ARG A 121 -20.78 -34.45 -19.07
N MET A 122 -21.66 -34.02 -19.98
CA MET A 122 -21.33 -33.08 -21.06
C MET A 122 -21.05 -31.67 -20.53
N ILE A 123 -21.62 -31.29 -19.38
CA ILE A 123 -21.25 -30.06 -18.68
C ILE A 123 -19.94 -30.32 -17.93
N ASP A 124 -18.82 -30.26 -18.65
CA ASP A 124 -17.50 -30.45 -18.06
C ASP A 124 -17.17 -29.31 -17.07
N PRO A 125 -17.18 -29.59 -15.74
CA PRO A 125 -16.87 -28.58 -14.74
C PRO A 125 -15.46 -28.00 -14.92
N SER A 126 -14.55 -28.79 -15.50
CA SER A 126 -13.14 -28.40 -15.66
C SER A 126 -13.00 -27.12 -16.48
N SER A 127 -13.84 -26.95 -17.50
CA SER A 127 -13.85 -25.78 -18.37
C SER A 127 -14.32 -24.52 -17.63
N LEU A 128 -15.36 -24.63 -16.80
CA LEU A 128 -15.87 -23.55 -15.95
C LEU A 128 -14.83 -23.15 -14.89
N PHE A 129 -14.21 -24.11 -14.21
CA PHE A 129 -13.13 -23.85 -13.25
C PHE A 129 -11.90 -23.24 -13.93
N SER A 130 -11.59 -23.63 -15.17
CA SER A 130 -10.48 -23.05 -15.94
C SER A 130 -10.76 -21.59 -16.30
N VAL A 131 -11.95 -21.27 -16.83
CA VAL A 131 -12.32 -19.88 -17.19
C VAL A 131 -12.44 -19.01 -15.96
N ALA A 132 -13.15 -19.46 -14.91
CA ALA A 132 -13.30 -18.73 -13.66
C ALA A 132 -11.93 -18.53 -12.97
N GLY A 133 -11.10 -19.58 -12.93
CA GLY A 133 -9.74 -19.51 -12.41
C GLY A 133 -8.88 -18.52 -13.17
N THR A 134 -8.96 -18.50 -14.50
CA THR A 134 -8.22 -17.54 -15.33
C THR A 134 -8.66 -16.10 -15.07
N VAL A 135 -9.98 -15.84 -15.02
CA VAL A 135 -10.52 -14.50 -14.72
C VAL A 135 -10.09 -14.01 -13.34
N ILE A 136 -10.14 -14.89 -12.33
CA ILE A 136 -9.66 -14.61 -10.98
C ILE A 136 -8.17 -14.27 -11.04
N ILE A 137 -7.32 -15.12 -11.61
CA ILE A 137 -5.87 -14.88 -11.67
C ILE A 137 -5.54 -13.54 -12.36
N VAL A 138 -6.22 -13.21 -13.46
CA VAL A 138 -6.01 -11.94 -14.17
C VAL A 138 -6.41 -10.74 -13.31
N LEU A 139 -7.59 -10.77 -12.69
CA LEU A 139 -8.04 -9.69 -11.79
C LEU A 139 -7.10 -9.51 -10.60
N PHE A 140 -6.66 -10.61 -10.01
CA PHE A 140 -5.71 -10.60 -8.89
C PHE A 140 -4.35 -10.04 -9.30
N THR A 141 -3.85 -10.42 -10.47
CA THR A 141 -2.57 -9.92 -10.98
C THR A 141 -2.63 -8.41 -11.22
N LEU A 142 -3.74 -7.90 -11.77
CA LEU A 142 -3.96 -6.47 -11.97
C LEU A 142 -4.04 -5.71 -10.65
N LEU A 143 -4.83 -6.20 -9.69
CA LEU A 143 -4.96 -5.58 -8.37
C LEU A 143 -3.63 -5.60 -7.60
N PHE A 144 -2.88 -6.70 -7.69
CA PHE A 144 -1.56 -6.81 -7.08
C PHE A 144 -0.58 -5.82 -7.69
N PHE A 145 -0.50 -5.74 -9.02
CA PHE A 145 0.41 -4.81 -9.70
C PHE A 145 0.07 -3.35 -9.41
N PHE A 146 -1.23 -3.01 -9.43
CA PHE A 146 -1.70 -1.66 -9.11
C PHE A 146 -1.43 -1.30 -7.64
N GLY A 147 -1.80 -2.19 -6.71
CA GLY A 147 -1.55 -2.01 -5.28
C GLY A 147 -0.07 -1.88 -4.96
N PHE A 148 0.78 -2.72 -5.55
CA PHE A 148 2.23 -2.68 -5.38
C PHE A 148 2.84 -1.37 -5.92
N THR A 149 2.35 -0.89 -7.06
CA THR A 149 2.82 0.37 -7.66
C THR A 149 2.46 1.56 -6.77
N VAL A 150 1.21 1.64 -6.32
CA VAL A 150 0.75 2.71 -5.41
C VAL A 150 1.53 2.66 -4.09
N TYR A 151 1.74 1.46 -3.54
CA TYR A 151 2.55 1.26 -2.33
C TYR A 151 3.98 1.75 -2.53
N SER A 152 4.65 1.35 -3.61
CA SER A 152 6.04 1.70 -3.89
C SER A 152 6.25 3.21 -4.04
N ILE A 153 5.25 3.94 -4.55
CA ILE A 153 5.28 5.40 -4.62
C ILE A 153 5.09 6.01 -3.23
N LYS A 154 4.13 5.49 -2.45
CA LYS A 154 3.82 6.00 -1.11
C LYS A 154 4.98 5.76 -0.13
N SER A 155 5.54 4.56 -0.09
CA SER A 155 6.64 4.18 0.82
C SER A 155 7.89 5.03 0.61
N LYS A 156 8.25 5.33 -0.63
CA LYS A 156 9.35 6.24 -0.96
C LYS A 156 9.12 7.66 -0.42
N LYS A 157 7.87 8.14 -0.45
CA LYS A 157 7.52 9.46 0.07
C LYS A 157 7.61 9.50 1.60
N VAL A 158 7.07 8.48 2.28
CA VAL A 158 7.13 8.34 3.74
C VAL A 158 8.57 8.27 4.23
N LEU A 159 9.39 7.39 3.65
CA LEU A 159 10.79 7.23 4.02
C LEU A 159 11.57 8.54 3.91
N ARG A 160 11.33 9.30 2.83
CA ARG A 160 11.95 10.60 2.63
C ARG A 160 11.52 11.62 3.69
N ASN A 161 10.23 11.69 4.00
CA ASN A 161 9.72 12.64 4.98
C ASN A 161 10.23 12.33 6.39
N ALA A 162 10.27 11.04 6.77
CA ALA A 162 10.86 10.58 8.03
C ALA A 162 12.36 10.89 8.11
N HIS A 163 13.09 10.75 7.00
CA HIS A 163 14.51 11.07 6.96
C HIS A 163 14.77 12.58 7.17
N TYR A 164 13.91 13.47 6.67
CA TYR A 164 13.97 14.90 7.02
C TYR A 164 13.72 15.15 8.51
N GLU A 165 12.86 14.38 9.16
CA GLU A 165 12.64 14.49 10.61
C GLU A 165 13.93 14.18 11.39
N ILE A 166 14.61 13.08 11.03
CA ILE A 166 15.88 12.67 11.63
C ILE A 166 16.92 13.79 11.50
N LEU A 167 17.14 14.31 10.29
CA LEU A 167 18.13 15.37 10.06
C LEU A 167 17.86 16.64 10.89
N VAL A 168 16.59 16.98 11.10
CA VAL A 168 16.21 18.12 11.93
C VAL A 168 16.45 17.83 13.41
N ILE A 169 16.22 16.60 13.88
CA ILE A 169 16.55 16.20 15.25
C ILE A 169 18.06 16.30 15.49
N GLU A 170 18.87 15.75 14.60
CA GLU A 170 20.33 15.84 14.67
C GLU A 170 20.81 17.30 14.66
N ALA A 171 20.20 18.16 13.82
CA ALA A 171 20.51 19.59 13.81
C ALA A 171 20.19 20.29 15.13
N ILE A 172 19.08 19.92 15.79
CA ILE A 172 18.73 20.42 17.13
C ILE A 172 19.79 19.98 18.14
N THR A 173 20.14 18.70 18.16
CA THR A 173 21.16 18.16 19.08
C THR A 173 22.52 18.85 18.93
N ILE A 174 22.94 19.12 17.69
CA ILE A 174 24.16 19.88 17.41
C ILE A 174 24.04 21.31 17.94
N SER A 175 22.92 21.99 17.68
CA SER A 175 22.70 23.37 18.12
C SER A 175 22.64 23.50 19.65
N GLU A 176 22.10 22.51 20.36
CA GLU A 176 22.06 22.49 21.82
C GLU A 176 23.44 22.23 22.41
N LYS A 177 24.20 21.31 21.83
CA LYS A 177 25.58 21.03 22.24
C LYS A 177 26.48 22.26 22.09
N ASN A 178 26.31 23.02 21.01
CA ASN A 178 27.07 24.25 20.77
C ASN A 178 26.65 25.43 21.66
N LYS A 179 25.47 25.38 22.31
CA LYS A 179 25.04 26.38 23.28
C LYS A 179 25.54 26.11 24.70
N ASN A 180 25.80 24.84 25.01
CA ASN A 180 26.16 24.37 26.35
C ASN A 180 27.68 24.13 26.52
N GLY A 181 28.49 24.34 25.47
CA GLY A 181 29.95 24.25 25.50
C GLY A 181 30.58 25.59 25.15
#